data_AF-A0AAW5Z0U8-F1
#
_entry.id   AF-A0AAW5Z0U8-F1
#
_cell.length_a   1.000
_cell.length_b   1.000
_cell.length_c   1.000
_cell.angle_alpha   90.00
_cell.angle_beta   90.00
_cell.angle_gamma   90.00
#
_symmetry.space_group_name_H-M   'P 1'
#
loop_
_entity.id
_entity.type
_entity.pdbx_description
1 polymer ?
#
loop_
_entity_poly.entity_id
_entity_poly.type
_entity_poly.pdbx_seq_one_letter_code
_entity_poly.pdbx_strand_id
1 'polypeptide(L)'
;SFCARQELLYIPAQVKRIDHIQHSYKCQHCSDEAPADKIIKAPVPKAPLTNSLGSASLIANTIYQKYVLKVPAYRQEKDLRRMGLPLDHKTVSNWHIKVCEYYLSSLYELL
;
A
#
# COMPACT_ATOMS: atom_id res chain seq x y z
N SER A 1 -42.00 -4.39 -11.98
CA SER A 1 -41.27 -4.05 -13.21
C SER A 1 -40.46 -5.25 -13.67
N PHE A 2 -40.64 -5.72 -14.90
CA PHE A 2 -39.81 -6.77 -15.48
C PHE A 2 -38.55 -6.15 -16.11
N CYS A 3 -37.37 -6.72 -15.83
CA CYS A 3 -36.13 -6.27 -16.46
C CYS A 3 -36.09 -6.76 -17.91
N ALA A 4 -36.19 -5.84 -18.88
CA ALA A 4 -36.27 -6.19 -20.30
C ALA A 4 -34.91 -6.63 -20.90
N ARG A 5 -33.79 -6.16 -20.34
CA ARG A 5 -32.44 -6.53 -20.76
C ARG A 5 -31.43 -6.15 -19.67
N GLN A 6 -30.44 -7.02 -19.47
CA GLN A 6 -29.29 -6.76 -18.60
C GLN A 6 -28.02 -6.85 -19.43
N GLU A 7 -27.13 -5.88 -19.25
CA GLU A 7 -25.78 -5.89 -19.81
C GLU A 7 -24.79 -5.56 -18.70
N LEU A 8 -23.58 -6.11 -18.81
CA LEU A 8 -22.48 -5.85 -17.89
C LEU A 8 -21.44 -4.97 -18.58
N LEU A 9 -21.10 -3.86 -17.94
CA LEU A 9 -20.00 -3.00 -18.37
C LEU A 9 -18.73 -3.43 -17.64
N TYR A 10 -17.70 -3.82 -18.39
CA TYR A 10 -16.38 -4.06 -17.81
C TYR A 10 -15.64 -2.74 -17.62
N ILE A 11 -15.38 -2.38 -16.36
CA ILE A 11 -14.54 -1.24 -16.00
C ILE A 11 -13.19 -1.79 -15.53
N PRO A 12 -12.08 -1.46 -16.20
CA PRO A 12 -10.77 -1.94 -15.79
C PRO A 12 -10.36 -1.37 -14.43
N ALA A 13 -9.41 -2.03 -13.78
CA ALA A 13 -8.88 -1.61 -12.50
C ALA A 13 -8.31 -0.18 -12.55
N GLN A 14 -8.59 0.62 -11.53
CA GLN A 14 -8.07 1.97 -11.36
C GLN A 14 -7.09 2.02 -10.19
N VAL A 15 -5.96 2.70 -10.39
CA VAL A 15 -4.97 2.96 -9.34
C VAL A 15 -5.07 4.42 -8.93
N LYS A 16 -5.12 4.68 -7.62
CA LYS A 16 -5.09 6.04 -7.05
C LYS A 16 -3.88 6.18 -6.14
N ARG A 17 -3.14 7.28 -6.29
CA ARG A 17 -2.07 7.66 -5.36
C ARG A 17 -2.67 8.46 -4.22
N ILE A 18 -2.39 8.05 -2.98
CA ILE A 18 -2.83 8.74 -1.77
C ILE A 18 -1.58 9.25 -1.07
N ASP A 19 -1.39 10.57 -1.09
CA ASP A 19 -0.22 11.22 -0.49
C ASP A 19 -0.59 11.70 0.92
N HIS A 20 0.00 11.07 1.94
CA HIS A 20 -0.16 11.49 3.34
C HIS A 20 0.91 12.53 3.70
N ILE A 21 0.54 13.80 3.75
CA ILE A 21 1.45 14.91 4.06
C ILE A 21 1.37 15.24 5.56
N GLN A 22 2.53 15.25 6.23
CA GLN A 22 2.65 15.57 7.64
C GLN A 22 3.45 16.87 7.82
N HIS A 23 2.87 17.86 8.48
CA HIS A 23 3.58 19.06 8.87
C HIS A 23 4.16 18.90 10.29
N SER A 24 5.39 19.35 10.46
CA SER A 24 6.05 19.47 11.76
C SER A 24 6.13 20.94 12.15
N TYR A 25 5.64 21.28 13.33
CA TYR A 25 5.65 22.64 13.85
C TYR A 25 6.64 22.76 15.01
N LYS A 26 7.35 23.89 15.06
CA LYS A 26 8.13 24.32 16.22
C LYS A 26 7.65 25.70 16.65
N CYS A 27 7.51 25.92 17.95
CA CYS A 27 7.31 27.27 18.47
C CYS A 27 8.69 27.92 18.64
N GLN A 28 8.97 29.01 17.93
CA GLN A 28 10.27 29.69 18.00
C GLN A 28 10.53 30.24 19.41
N HIS A 29 9.55 30.91 20.01
CA HIS A 29 9.68 31.49 21.35
C HIS A 29 9.95 30.44 22.44
N CYS A 30 9.22 29.32 22.43
CA CYS A 30 9.45 28.25 23.40
C CYS A 30 10.75 27.47 23.15
N SER A 31 11.29 27.52 21.93
CA SER A 31 12.59 26.93 21.58
C SER A 31 13.75 27.73 22.15
N ASP A 32 13.67 29.07 22.09
CA ASP A 32 14.76 29.94 22.54
C ASP A 32 14.94 29.95 24.07
N GLU A 33 13.85 29.69 24.82
CA GLU A 33 13.85 29.67 26.29
C GLU A 33 14.09 28.28 26.89
N ALA A 34 13.88 27.20 26.12
CA ALA A 34 14.02 25.83 26.61
C ALA A 34 15.39 25.25 26.22
N PRO A 35 15.96 24.35 27.05
CA PRO A 35 17.21 23.66 26.71
C PRO A 35 17.07 22.69 25.51
N ALA A 36 15.86 22.42 25.03
CA ALA A 36 15.60 21.59 23.86
C ALA A 36 14.32 21.99 23.11
N ASP A 37 14.40 21.97 21.78
CA ASP A 37 13.29 22.24 20.87
C ASP A 37 12.16 21.19 20.98
N LYS A 38 10.93 21.65 21.21
CA LYS A 38 9.74 20.78 21.18
C LYS A 38 9.11 20.80 19.78
N ILE A 39 9.41 19.78 18.97
CA ILE A 39 8.79 19.59 17.64
C ILE A 39 7.51 18.76 17.79
N ILE A 40 6.38 19.34 17.38
CA ILE A 40 5.07 18.67 17.41
C ILE A 40 4.73 18.23 15.99
N LYS A 41 4.30 16.96 15.84
CA LYS A 41 3.88 16.39 14.55
C LYS A 41 2.48 15.81 14.66
N ALA A 42 1.67 15.99 13.63
CA ALA A 42 0.34 15.37 13.55
C ALA A 42 0.45 13.84 13.41
N PRO A 43 -0.46 13.03 13.98
CA PRO A 43 -0.44 11.58 13.78
C PRO A 43 -0.69 11.24 12.30
N VAL A 44 0.08 10.28 11.76
CA VAL A 44 -0.08 9.76 10.39
C VAL A 44 -0.55 8.31 10.48
N PRO A 45 -1.55 7.89 9.68
CA PRO A 45 -1.97 6.50 9.63
C PRO A 45 -0.79 5.57 9.36
N LYS A 46 -0.69 4.48 10.13
CA LYS A 46 0.40 3.52 9.98
C LYS A 46 0.24 2.76 8.66
N ALA A 47 1.25 2.86 7.80
CA ALA A 47 1.30 2.09 6.57
C ALA A 47 1.58 0.60 6.88
N PRO A 48 1.08 -0.35 6.06
CA PRO A 48 1.36 -1.77 6.24
C PRO A 48 2.86 -2.09 6.18
N LEU A 49 3.58 -1.39 5.30
CA LEU A 49 5.03 -1.46 5.12
C LEU A 49 5.59 -0.03 5.10
N THR A 50 6.58 0.25 5.95
CA THR A 50 7.24 1.56 6.03
C THR A 50 8.01 1.86 4.74
N ASN A 51 7.98 3.12 4.29
CA ASN A 51 8.69 3.62 3.10
C ASN A 51 8.38 2.83 1.81
N SER A 52 7.13 2.39 1.67
CA SER A 52 6.65 1.61 0.53
C SER A 52 5.45 2.27 -0.12
N LEU A 53 5.30 2.11 -1.44
CA LEU A 53 4.08 2.46 -2.18
C LEU A 53 2.96 1.41 -2.00
N GLY A 54 3.26 0.28 -1.37
CA GLY A 54 2.33 -0.82 -1.14
C GLY A 54 1.28 -0.47 -0.10
N SER A 55 0.11 -0.03 -0.53
CA SER A 55 -1.09 -0.01 0.31
C SER A 55 -1.58 -1.43 0.61
N ALA A 56 -2.41 -1.59 1.65
CA ALA A 56 -2.98 -2.89 1.98
C ALA A 56 -3.74 -3.51 0.79
N SER A 57 -4.52 -2.68 0.07
CA SER A 57 -5.27 -3.11 -1.11
C SER A 57 -4.37 -3.51 -2.28
N LEU A 58 -3.31 -2.74 -2.55
CA LEU A 58 -2.38 -3.03 -3.64
C LEU A 58 -1.62 -4.34 -3.35
N ILE A 59 -1.09 -4.50 -2.14
CA ILE A 59 -0.37 -5.71 -1.75
C ILE A 59 -1.29 -6.92 -1.82
N ALA A 60 -2.50 -6.85 -1.25
CA ALA A 60 -3.49 -7.93 -1.32
C ALA A 60 -3.82 -8.32 -2.76
N ASN A 61 -4.01 -7.35 -3.66
CA ASN A 61 -4.24 -7.61 -5.08
C ASN A 61 -3.08 -8.34 -5.75
N THR A 62 -1.82 -7.97 -5.45
CA THR A 62 -0.66 -8.68 -6.01
C THR A 62 -0.50 -10.11 -5.46
N ILE A 63 -0.86 -10.35 -4.19
CA ILE A 63 -0.91 -11.70 -3.60
C ILE A 63 -2.00 -12.52 -4.29
N TYR A 64 -3.20 -11.95 -4.45
CA TYR A 64 -4.30 -12.58 -5.17
C TYR A 64 -3.91 -12.96 -6.61
N GLN A 65 -3.29 -12.03 -7.34
CA GLN A 65 -2.77 -12.29 -8.68
C GLN A 65 -1.77 -13.46 -8.70
N LYS A 66 -0.85 -13.51 -7.72
CA LYS A 66 0.17 -14.56 -7.65
C LYS A 66 -0.42 -15.94 -7.34
N TYR A 67 -1.22 -16.03 -6.29
CA TYR A 67 -1.62 -17.32 -5.73
C TYR A 67 -2.94 -17.84 -6.28
N VAL A 68 -3.91 -16.96 -6.57
CA VAL A 68 -5.22 -17.34 -7.10
C VAL A 68 -5.19 -17.34 -8.62
N LEU A 69 -4.78 -16.22 -9.24
CA LEU A 69 -4.77 -16.09 -10.70
C LEU A 69 -3.52 -16.68 -11.38
N LYS A 70 -2.55 -17.16 -10.59
CA LYS A 70 -1.28 -17.75 -11.07
C LYS A 70 -0.51 -16.83 -12.03
N VAL A 71 -0.61 -15.52 -11.82
CA VAL A 71 0.07 -14.52 -12.65
C VAL A 71 1.56 -14.48 -12.27
N PRO A 72 2.48 -14.81 -13.19
CA PRO A 72 3.91 -14.80 -12.90
C PRO A 72 4.42 -13.37 -12.67
N ALA A 73 5.52 -13.25 -11.93
CA ALA A 73 6.03 -11.98 -11.43
C ALA A 73 6.31 -10.94 -12.53
N TYR A 74 6.91 -11.34 -13.65
CA TYR A 74 7.15 -10.46 -14.80
C TYR A 74 5.87 -9.90 -15.42
N ARG A 75 4.75 -10.64 -15.34
CA ARG A 75 3.46 -10.21 -15.88
C ARG A 75 2.80 -9.21 -14.96
N GLN A 76 2.88 -9.43 -13.64
CA GLN A 76 2.45 -8.45 -12.64
C GLN A 76 3.21 -7.13 -12.82
N GLU A 77 4.53 -7.20 -12.98
CA GLU A 77 5.37 -6.02 -13.25
C GLU A 77 4.94 -5.30 -14.53
N LYS A 78 4.70 -6.03 -15.63
CA LYS A 78 4.21 -5.45 -16.89
C LYS A 78 2.85 -4.75 -16.72
N ASP A 79 1.93 -5.34 -15.98
CA ASP A 79 0.60 -4.76 -15.76
C ASP A 79 0.65 -3.55 -14.82
N LEU A 80 1.49 -3.57 -13.78
CA LEU A 80 1.73 -2.40 -12.93
C LEU A 80 2.34 -1.24 -13.74
N ARG A 81 3.31 -1.53 -14.62
CA ARG A 81 3.89 -0.53 -15.52
C ARG A 81 2.84 0.06 -16.47
N ARG A 82 1.91 -0.75 -16.98
CA ARG A 82 0.77 -0.26 -17.79
C ARG A 82 -0.15 0.69 -17.02
N MET A 83 -0.27 0.51 -15.70
CA MET A 83 -1.01 1.41 -14.82
C MET A 83 -0.20 2.66 -14.40
N GLY A 84 1.00 2.86 -14.96
CA GLY A 84 1.87 3.99 -14.62
C GLY A 84 2.65 3.81 -13.32
N LEU A 85 2.70 2.60 -12.76
CA LEU A 85 3.49 2.25 -11.58
C LEU A 85 4.80 1.56 -12.01
N PRO A 86 5.96 2.25 -12.01
CA PRO A 86 7.25 1.66 -12.37
C PRO A 86 7.82 0.82 -11.21
N LEU A 87 7.08 -0.21 -10.80
CA LEU A 87 7.47 -1.12 -9.73
C LEU A 87 8.19 -2.35 -10.30
N ASP A 88 9.31 -2.72 -9.69
CA ASP A 88 10.02 -3.97 -10.01
C ASP A 88 9.35 -5.16 -9.31
N HIS A 89 9.37 -6.33 -9.95
CA HIS A 89 8.85 -7.58 -9.38
C HIS A 89 9.52 -7.94 -8.03
N LYS A 90 10.78 -7.54 -7.83
CA LYS A 90 11.48 -7.72 -6.55
C LYS A 90 10.82 -6.93 -5.43
N THR A 91 10.38 -5.70 -5.72
CA THR A 91 9.68 -4.85 -4.76
C THR A 91 8.37 -5.51 -4.32
N VAL A 92 7.59 -6.00 -5.28
CA VAL A 92 6.33 -6.70 -5.00
C VAL A 92 6.56 -8.00 -4.22
N SER A 93 7.59 -8.77 -4.57
CA SER A 93 7.94 -10.01 -3.85
C SER A 93 8.37 -9.73 -2.41
N ASN A 94 9.15 -8.66 -2.19
CA ASN A 94 9.53 -8.21 -0.85
C ASN A 94 8.31 -7.78 -0.03
N TRP A 95 7.27 -7.23 -0.66
CA TRP A 95 6.01 -6.95 0.04
C TRP A 95 5.33 -8.21 0.52
N HIS A 96 5.29 -9.26 -0.31
CA HIS A 96 4.69 -10.54 0.08
C HIS A 96 5.41 -11.13 1.29
N ILE A 97 6.74 -11.18 1.25
CA ILE A 97 7.56 -11.72 2.35
C ILE A 97 7.30 -10.96 3.65
N LYS A 98 7.45 -9.63 3.63
CA LYS A 98 7.27 -8.81 4.84
C LYS A 98 5.86 -8.87 5.40
N VAL A 99 4.83 -8.88 4.55
CA VAL A 99 3.45 -9.00 5.02
C VAL A 99 3.18 -10.36 5.64
N CYS A 100 3.73 -11.44 5.06
CA CYS A 100 3.66 -12.76 5.67
C CYS A 100 4.34 -12.77 7.05
N GLU A 101 5.55 -12.25 7.16
CA GLU A 101 6.30 -12.17 8.42
C GLU A 101 5.58 -11.33 9.48
N TYR A 102 5.01 -10.18 9.11
CA TYR A 102 4.45 -9.23 10.07
C TYR A 102 3.02 -9.56 10.49
N TYR A 103 2.21 -10.17 9.61
CA TYR A 103 0.77 -10.31 9.84
C TYR A 103 0.27 -11.76 9.78
N LEU A 104 0.99 -12.67 9.11
CA LEU A 104 0.52 -14.05 8.89
C LEU A 104 1.36 -15.10 9.62
N SER A 105 2.51 -14.73 10.17
CA SER A 105 3.38 -15.63 10.94
C SER A 105 2.64 -16.27 12.10
N SER A 106 1.93 -15.48 12.91
CA SER A 106 1.14 -15.97 14.04
C SER A 106 0.02 -16.93 13.62
N LEU A 107 -0.59 -16.72 12.46
CA LEU A 107 -1.59 -17.66 11.93
C LEU A 107 -0.95 -18.96 11.46
N TYR A 108 0.21 -18.87 10.80
CA TYR A 108 0.94 -20.04 10.32
C TYR A 108 1.44 -20.92 11.47
N GLU A 109 1.90 -20.33 12.57
CA GLU A 109 2.35 -21.05 13.77
C GLU A 109 1.22 -21.82 14.48
N LEU A 110 -0.04 -21.48 14.22
CA LEU A 110 -1.21 -22.15 14.79
C LEU A 110 -1.75 -23.30 13.92
N LEU A 111 -1.18 -23.51 12.72
CA LEU A 111 -1.53 -24.60 11.80
C LEU A 111 -0.59 -25.79 11.96
#